data_AF-A0A935PBS0-F1
#
_entry.id   AF-A0A935PBS0-F1
#
_cell.length_a   1.000
_cell.length_b   1.000
_cell.length_c   1.000
_cell.angle_alpha   90.00
_cell.angle_beta   90.00
_cell.angle_gamma   90.00
#
_symmetry.space_group_name_H-M   'P 1'
#
loop_
_entity.id
_entity.type
_entity.pdbx_description
1 polymer ?
#
loop_
_entity_poly.entity_id
_entity_poly.type
_entity_poly.pdbx_seq_one_letter_code
_entity_poly.pdbx_strand_id
1 'polypeptide(L)' 'MLRRIRSQVDFDFIYDEVRDRYGINGNVSVPPPAILKMMLLLVLYNVRSGRG' A
#
# COMPACT_ATOMS: atom_id res chain seq x y z
N MET A 1 -0.06 7.79 -14.40
CA MET A 1 0.96 6.95 -13.75
C MET A 1 0.33 5.91 -12.83
N LEU A 2 -0.31 6.32 -11.72
CA LEU A 2 -0.92 5.39 -10.75
C LEU A 2 -1.89 4.36 -11.34
N ARG A 3 -2.71 4.76 -12.32
CA ARG A 3 -3.65 3.85 -12.99
C ARG A 3 -3.00 2.69 -13.77
N ARG A 4 -1.78 2.89 -14.29
CA ARG A 4 -1.01 1.83 -14.97
C ARG A 4 -0.30 0.93 -13.96
N ILE A 5 0.20 1.47 -12.85
CA ILE A 5 0.81 0.69 -11.77
C ILE A 5 -0.23 -0.25 -11.15
N ARG A 6 -1.44 0.27 -10.91
CA ARG A 6 -2.57 -0.50 -10.38
C ARG A 6 -3.04 -1.67 -11.25
N SER A 7 -2.74 -1.66 -12.55
CA SER A 7 -3.11 -2.76 -13.47
C SER A 7 -1.97 -3.76 -13.69
N GLN A 8 -0.78 -3.49 -13.14
CA GLN A 8 0.40 -4.33 -13.32
C GLN A 8 0.87 -4.97 -12.01
N VAL A 9 0.48 -4.40 -10.88
CA VAL A 9 0.82 -4.91 -9.55
C VAL A 9 -0.45 -5.30 -8.84
N ASP A 10 -0.62 -6.60 -8.62
CA ASP A 10 -1.55 -7.10 -7.63
C ASP A 10 -0.95 -6.80 -6.25
N PHE A 11 -1.72 -6.13 -5.39
CA PHE A 11 -1.28 -5.79 -4.03
C PHE A 11 -1.79 -6.79 -3.00
N ASP A 12 -2.60 -7.77 -3.40
CA ASP A 12 -3.18 -8.72 -2.47
C ASP A 12 -2.15 -9.71 -1.93
N PHE A 13 -0.97 -9.84 -2.56
CA PHE A 13 0.17 -10.61 -2.02
C PHE A 13 0.55 -10.21 -0.58
N ILE A 14 0.32 -8.94 -0.21
CA ILE A 14 0.68 -8.48 1.13
C ILE A 14 -0.20 -9.13 2.19
N TYR A 15 -1.42 -9.54 1.86
CA TYR A 15 -2.30 -10.20 2.81
C TYR A 15 -1.65 -11.47 3.35
N ASP A 16 -1.03 -12.26 2.48
CA ASP A 16 -0.35 -13.49 2.87
C ASP A 16 0.91 -13.17 3.69
N GLU A 17 1.68 -12.16 3.27
CA GLU A 17 2.94 -11.76 3.94
C GLU A 17 2.71 -11.20 5.35
N VAL A 18 1.63 -10.43 5.56
CA VAL A 18 1.35 -9.80 6.86
C VAL A 18 0.23 -10.50 7.62
N ARG A 19 -0.25 -11.65 7.15
CA ARG A 19 -1.40 -12.38 7.73
C ARG A 19 -1.27 -12.55 9.24
N ASP A 20 -0.09 -12.94 9.70
CA ASP A 20 0.19 -13.21 11.12
C ASP A 20 0.35 -11.94 11.96
N ARG A 21 0.54 -10.80 11.30
CA ARG A 21 0.67 -9.46 11.92
C ARG A 21 -0.63 -8.66 11.82
N TYR A 22 -1.57 -9.10 10.99
CA TYR A 22 -2.77 -8.36 10.65
C TYR A 22 -3.98 -8.90 11.42
N GLY A 23 -4.62 -8.00 12.15
CA GLY A 23 -5.40 -8.32 13.35
C GLY A 23 -6.72 -9.05 13.14
N ILE A 24 -6.87 -10.13 13.90
CA ILE A 24 -8.11 -10.84 14.28
C ILE A 24 -8.89 -10.16 15.43
N ASN A 25 -8.39 -9.03 15.95
CA ASN A 25 -8.84 -8.39 17.20
C ASN A 25 -9.99 -7.37 17.03
N GLY A 26 -11.04 -7.73 16.29
CA GLY A 26 -12.37 -7.10 16.41
C GLY A 26 -12.57 -5.64 15.97
N ASN A 27 -11.51 -4.88 15.67
CA ASN A 27 -11.63 -3.55 15.08
C ASN A 27 -11.45 -3.63 13.55
N VAL A 28 -12.32 -2.96 12.80
CA VAL A 28 -12.23 -2.89 11.33
C VAL A 28 -10.89 -2.24 10.96
N SER A 29 -9.92 -3.06 10.60
CA SER A 29 -8.57 -2.62 10.24
C SER A 29 -8.57 -2.23 8.77
N VAL A 30 -7.86 -1.15 8.43
CA VAL A 30 -7.72 -0.69 7.04
C VAL A 30 -6.91 -1.71 6.26
N PRO A 31 -7.42 -2.26 5.13
CA PRO A 31 -6.74 -3.29 4.34
C PRO A 31 -5.24 -3.00 4.13
N PRO A 32 -4.35 -3.97 4.35
CA PRO A 32 -2.91 -3.75 4.15
C PRO A 32 -2.55 -3.33 2.71
N PRO A 33 -3.25 -3.78 1.63
CA PRO A 33 -3.07 -3.22 0.30
C PRO A 33 -3.37 -1.72 0.20
N ALA A 34 -4.32 -1.20 0.97
CA ALA A 34 -4.66 0.22 0.97
C ALA A 34 -3.56 1.05 1.64
N ILE A 35 -3.02 0.56 2.76
CA ILE A 35 -1.89 1.18 3.47
C ILE A 35 -0.66 1.24 2.56
N LEU A 36 -0.32 0.13 1.89
CA LEU A 36 0.80 0.08 0.93
C LEU A 36 0.65 1.09 -0.22
N LYS A 37 -0.56 1.21 -0.78
CA LYS A 37 -0.83 2.20 -1.85
C LYS A 37 -0.60 3.63 -1.34
N MET A 38 -0.97 3.94 -0.10
CA MET A 38 -0.72 5.25 0.52
C MET A 38 0.78 5.50 0.75
N MET A 39 1.52 4.50 1.26
CA MET A 39 2.97 4.59 1.43
C MET A 39 3.69 4.80 0.10
N LEU A 40 3.29 4.07 -0.95
CA LEU A 40 3.85 4.23 -2.29
C LEU A 40 3.60 5.65 -2.84
N LEU A 41 2.40 6.20 -2.62
CA LEU A 41 2.10 7.59 -2.97
C LEU A 41 3.05 8.55 -2.26
N LEU A 42 3.22 8.41 -0.94
CA LEU A 42 4.13 9.24 -0.16
C LEU A 42 5.56 9.19 -0.72
N VAL A 43 6.09 8.01 -1.01
CA VAL A 43 7.43 7.83 -1.60
C VAL A 43 7.53 8.51 -2.97
N LEU A 44 6.58 8.25 -3.87
CA LEU A 44 6.59 8.81 -5.22
C LEU A 44 6.46 10.34 -5.24
N TYR A 45 5.63 10.90 -4.36
CA TYR A 45 5.44 12.35 -4.24
C TYR A 45 6.62 13.02 -3.54
N ASN A 46 7.21 12.39 -2.52
CA ASN A 46 8.38 12.92 -1.83
C ASN A 46 9.60 13.02 -2.77
N VAL A 47 9.84 11.98 -3.59
CA VAL A 47 10.88 11.99 -4.64
C VAL A 47 10.62 13.07 -5.71
N ARG A 48 9.36 13.45 -5.93
CA ARG A 48 9.00 14.53 -6.86
C ARG A 48 9.20 15.93 -6.23
N SER A 49 8.90 16.07 -4.94
CA SER A 49 8.99 17.34 -4.19
C SER A 49 10.43 17.75 -3.86
N GLY A 50 11.38 16.80 -3.83
CA GLY A 50 12.81 17.07 -3.62
C GLY A 50 13.57 17.54 -4.87
N ARG A 51 12.89 17.70 -6.03
CA ARG A 51 13.44 18.37 -7.20
C ARG A 51 13.09 19.85 -7.15
N GLY A 52 13.77 20.56 -6.24
CA GLY A 52 13.98 22.01 -6.30
C GLY A 52 15.34 22.30 -6.91
#